data_AF-A0A9Q2ZUX9-F1
#
_entry.id   AF-A0A9Q2ZUX9-F1
#
_cell.length_a   1.000
_cell.length_b   1.000
_cell.length_c   1.000
_cell.angle_alpha   90.00
_cell.angle_beta   90.00
_cell.angle_gamma   90.00
#
_symmetry.space_group_name_H-M   'P 1'
#
loop_
_entity.id
_entity.type
_entity.pdbx_description
1 polymer ?
#
loop_
_entity_poly.entity_id
_entity_poly.type
_entity_poly.pdbx_seq_one_letter_code
_entity_poly.pdbx_strand_id
1 'polypeptide(L)' 'LHKERLAVYRWHASFICSGNTMPIVLVDWSDIREQKRLMVLRASVALHGRSVTLYEKAFPLSEQCSKKA' A
#
# COMPACT_ATOMS: atom_id res chain seq x y z
N LEU A 1 -9.64 16.72 -0.74
CA LEU A 1 -9.59 15.23 -0.67
C LEU A 1 -8.18 14.67 -0.44
N HIS A 2 -7.17 14.97 -1.27
CA HIS A 2 -5.85 14.31 -1.16
C HIS A 2 -4.93 14.75 0.00
N LYS A 3 -5.23 15.88 0.65
CA LYS A 3 -4.39 16.42 1.74
C LYS A 3 -4.43 15.52 3.00
N GLU A 4 -5.56 14.87 3.24
CA GLU A 4 -5.79 14.07 4.46
C GLU A 4 -5.52 12.58 4.26
N ARG A 5 -5.18 12.15 3.04
CA ARG A 5 -5.00 10.71 2.73
C ARG A 5 -4.02 10.02 3.67
N LEU A 6 -2.93 10.70 4.03
CA LEU A 6 -1.91 10.15 4.93
C LEU A 6 -2.44 10.02 6.35
N ALA A 7 -3.29 10.95 6.80
CA ALA A 7 -3.93 10.84 8.11
C ALA A 7 -4.89 9.65 8.15
N VAL A 8 -5.66 9.43 7.08
CA VAL A 8 -6.56 8.27 6.93
C VAL A 8 -5.76 6.96 6.92
N TYR A 9 -4.69 6.86 6.11
CA TYR A 9 -3.85 5.66 6.09
C TYR A 9 -3.22 5.38 7.46
N ARG A 10 -2.73 6.41 8.15
CA ARG A 10 -2.16 6.26 9.51
C ARG A 10 -3.21 5.74 10.49
N TRP A 11 -4.37 6.38 10.54
CA TRP A 11 -5.46 5.96 11.43
C TRP A 11 -5.90 4.52 11.13
N HIS A 12 -6.08 4.18 9.85
CA HIS A 12 -6.47 2.84 9.43
C HIS A 12 -5.41 1.79 9.79
N ALA A 13 -4.12 2.07 9.55
CA ALA A 13 -3.04 1.17 9.91
C ALA A 13 -2.91 0.97 11.43
N SER A 14 -3.02 2.06 12.21
CA SER A 14 -3.04 1.96 13.67
C SER A 14 -4.20 1.11 14.18
N PHE A 15 -5.39 1.25 13.58
CA PHE A 15 -6.56 0.46 13.94
C PHE A 15 -6.40 -1.02 13.58
N ILE A 16 -5.98 -1.33 12.35
CA ILE A 16 -5.83 -2.72 11.88
C ILE A 16 -4.71 -3.45 12.63
N CYS A 17 -3.62 -2.76 12.94
CA CYS A 17 -2.47 -3.36 13.61
C CYS A 17 -2.56 -3.34 15.14
N SER A 18 -3.57 -2.71 15.76
CA SER A 18 -3.60 -2.53 17.22
C SER A 18 -3.60 -3.84 18.01
N GLY A 19 -4.16 -4.91 17.45
CA GLY A 19 -4.23 -6.23 18.08
C GLY A 19 -3.02 -7.12 17.85
N ASN A 20 -2.05 -6.69 17.04
CA ASN A 20 -0.84 -7.47 16.74
C ASN A 20 0.40 -6.62 17.03
N THR A 21 1.17 -6.99 18.04
CA THR A 21 2.40 -6.28 18.43
C THR A 21 3.54 -6.43 17.42
N MET A 22 3.45 -7.40 16.50
CA MET A 22 4.42 -7.64 15.42
C MET A 22 3.70 -7.91 14.09
N PRO A 23 3.10 -6.88 13.46
CA PRO A 23 2.44 -7.04 12.16
C PRO A 23 3.47 -7.29 11.06
N ILE A 24 3.24 -8.32 10.24
CA ILE A 24 4.02 -8.56 9.03
C ILE A 24 3.38 -7.77 7.89
N VAL A 25 4.10 -6.76 7.42
CA VAL A 25 3.69 -5.93 6.29
C VAL A 25 4.32 -6.47 5.02
N LEU A 26 3.49 -6.92 4.08
CA LEU A 26 3.90 -7.31 2.74
C LEU A 26 3.91 -6.08 1.85
N VAL A 27 5.03 -5.85 1.16
CA VAL A 27 5.21 -4.75 0.23
C VAL A 27 5.45 -5.32 -1.16
N ASP A 28 4.57 -5.01 -2.10
CA ASP A 28 4.59 -5.56 -3.45
C ASP A 28 4.30 -4.51 -4.53
N TRP A 29 4.80 -4.77 -5.73
CA TRP A 29 4.45 -4.04 -6.94
C TRP A 29 3.35 -4.80 -7.69
N SER A 30 2.30 -4.11 -8.10
CA SER A 30 1.22 -4.66 -8.94
C SER A 30 0.91 -3.74 -10.11
N ASP A 31 0.59 -4.31 -11.27
CA ASP A 31 0.14 -3.51 -12.43
C ASP A 31 -1.37 -3.23 -12.28
N ILE A 32 -1.79 -1.97 -12.39
CA ILE A 32 -3.22 -1.62 -12.39
C ILE A 32 -3.82 -1.84 -13.78
N ARG A 33 -3.06 -1.52 -14.86
CA ARG A 33 -3.52 -1.53 -16.25
C ARG A 33 -2.35 -1.63 -17.21
N GLU A 34 -2.28 -2.75 -17.92
CA GLU A 34 -1.27 -3.05 -18.95
C GLU A 34 -1.16 -1.94 -20.02
N GLN A 35 -2.27 -1.30 -20.38
CA GLN A 35 -2.29 -0.20 -21.37
C GLN A 35 -1.80 1.15 -20.83
N LYS A 36 -1.89 1.41 -19.52
CA LYS A 36 -1.56 2.74 -18.95
C LYS A 36 -0.15 2.80 -18.36
N ARG A 37 0.59 1.69 -18.35
CA ARG A 37 1.95 1.62 -17.80
C ARG A 37 2.04 2.21 -16.40
N LEU A 38 1.08 1.86 -15.54
CA LEU A 38 1.01 2.32 -14.15
C LEU A 38 1.20 1.13 -13.21
N MET A 39 2.17 1.27 -12.32
CA MET A 39 2.45 0.31 -11.27
C MET A 39 1.99 0.88 -9.92
N VAL A 40 1.47 0.04 -9.06
CA VAL A 40 1.17 0.37 -7.67
C VAL A 40 2.19 -0.29 -6.77
N LEU A 41 2.81 0.52 -5.91
CA LEU A 41 3.46 0.03 -4.72
C LEU A 41 2.42 -0.05 -3.61
N ARG A 42 2.17 -1.26 -3.11
CA ARG A 42 1.19 -1.53 -2.07
C ARG A 42 1.85 -2.07 -0.83
N ALA A 43 1.42 -1.61 0.33
CA ALA A 43 1.69 -2.21 1.63
C ALA A 43 0.40 -2.81 2.19
N SER A 44 0.44 -4.09 2.57
CA SER A 44 -0.71 -4.82 3.09
C SER A 44 -0.34 -5.75 4.25
N VAL A 45 -1.33 -6.10 5.06
CA VAL A 45 -1.21 -7.10 6.13
C VAL A 45 -2.22 -8.22 5.91
N ALA A 46 -1.90 -9.43 6.37
CA ALA A 46 -2.85 -10.52 6.41
C ALA A 46 -3.71 -10.40 7.68
N LEU A 47 -5.01 -10.17 7.53
CA LEU A 47 -5.98 -10.16 8.61
C LEU A 47 -7.03 -11.24 8.35
N HIS A 48 -7.11 -12.23 9.25
CA HIS A 48 -8.02 -13.38 9.11
C HIS A 48 -7.94 -14.06 7.73
N GLY A 49 -6.72 -14.24 7.21
CA GLY A 49 -6.47 -14.87 5.91
C GLY A 49 -6.76 -13.98 4.69
N ARG A 50 -7.09 -12.70 4.88
CA ARG A 50 -7.33 -11.74 3.79
C ARG A 50 -6.27 -10.65 3.78
N SER A 51 -5.86 -10.23 2.59
CA SER A 51 -4.98 -9.06 2.43
C SER A 51 -5.78 -7.78 2.67
N VAL A 52 -5.35 -6.98 3.63
CA VAL A 52 -5.90 -5.64 3.92
C VAL A 52 -4.84 -4.60 3.56
N THR A 53 -5.19 -3.67 2.68
CA THR A 53 -4.28 -2.61 2.23
C THR A 53 -4.14 -1.53 3.28
N LEU A 54 -2.91 -1.26 3.71
CA LEU A 54 -2.57 -0.18 4.64
C LEU A 54 -2.22 1.10 3.91
N TYR A 55 -1.53 0.97 2.79
CA TYR A 55 -1.07 2.08 1.95
C TYR A 55 -0.90 1.61 0.52
N GLU A 56 -1.20 2.49 -0.43
CA GLU A 56 -0.90 2.28 -1.84
C GLU A 56 -0.56 3.61 -2.51
N LYS A 57 0.30 3.54 -3.53
CA LYS A 57 0.61 4.68 -4.38
C LYS A 57 0.91 4.21 -5.79
N ALA A 58 0.30 4.88 -6.77
CA ALA A 58 0.56 4.66 -8.17
C ALA A 58 1.79 5.44 -8.65
N PHE A 59 2.56 4.79 -9.51
CA PHE A 59 3.78 5.29 -10.14
C PHE A 59 3.75 4.95 -11.63
N PRO A 60 4.41 5.74 -12.48
CA PRO A 60 4.73 5.31 -13.84
C PRO A 60 5.57 4.02 -13.81
N LEU A 61 5.41 3.15 -14.81
CA LEU A 61 6.19 1.92 -14.96
C LEU A 61 7.70 2.18 -14.94
N SER A 62 8.15 3.33 -15.48
CA SER A 62 9.56 3.73 -15.46
C SER A 62 10.14 3.96 -14.06
N GLU A 63 9.30 4.12 -13.04
CA GLU A 63 9.70 4.33 -11.65
C GLU A 63 9.60 3.07 -10.79
N GLN A 64 9.16 1.94 -11.37
CA GLN A 64 9.14 0.65 -10.68
C GLN A 64 10.55 0.30 -10.19
N CYS A 65 10.65 -0.07 -8.91
CA CYS A 65 11.93 -0.37 -8.25
C CYS A 65 12.96 0.77 -8.26
N SER A 66 12.55 2.00 -8.58
CA SER A 66 13.43 3.17 -8.57
C SER A 66 13.52 3.80 -7.18
N LYS A 67 14.54 4.62 -6.94
CA LYS A 67 14.69 5.40 -5.69
C LYS A 67 13.63 6.50 -5.50
N LYS A 68 12.85 6.80 -6.54
CA LYS A 68 11.78 7.80 -6.48
C LYS A 68 10.48 7.24 -5.89
N ALA A 69 10.37 5.91 -5.83
CA ALA A 69 9.23 5.18 -5.30
C ALA A 69 9.18 5.24 -3.77
#